data_AF-A0A929G4D0-F1
#
_entry.id   AF-A0A929G4D0-F1
#
_cell.length_a   1.000
_cell.length_b   1.000
_cell.length_c   1.000
_cell.angle_alpha   90.00
_cell.angle_beta   90.00
_cell.angle_gamma   90.00
#
_symmetry.space_group_name_H-M   'P 1'
#
loop_
_entity.id
_entity.type
_entity.pdbx_description
1 polymer ?
#
loop_
_entity_poly.entity_id
_entity_poly.type
_entity_poly.pdbx_seq_one_letter_code
_entity_poly.pdbx_strand_id
1 'polypeptide(L)'
;MLHILYGQDDFSLRQAVERIKTGLGAPEMLAVNTTSLDSEHLTLKELKGNCNTSPFLSSARLVIVNGLLSRFEPKFGRSRSGKHSITEAKVEQGEWKALDSYIKQMPATTVLILIDSRIGNRNPLLMELSPLAKVQAFPLLRGKNLRAWI
;
A
#
# COMPACT_ATOMS: atom_id res chain seq x y z
N MET A 1 1.50 12.18 -2.15
CA MET A 1 1.02 11.31 -3.25
C MET A 1 0.80 9.89 -2.75
N LEU A 2 -0.28 9.21 -3.16
CA LEU A 2 -0.55 7.81 -2.82
C LEU A 2 -0.46 6.89 -4.06
N HIS A 3 0.25 5.76 -3.90
CA HIS A 3 0.30 4.65 -4.84
C HIS A 3 -0.28 3.39 -4.20
N ILE A 4 -1.02 2.62 -5.00
CA ILE A 4 -1.52 1.30 -4.60
C ILE A 4 -1.08 0.30 -5.66
N LEU A 5 -0.22 -0.64 -5.27
CA LEU A 5 0.30 -1.69 -6.13
C LEU A 5 -0.14 -3.02 -5.55
N TYR A 6 -0.89 -3.80 -6.32
CA TYR A 6 -1.34 -5.10 -5.83
C TYR A 6 -1.36 -6.15 -6.93
N GLY A 7 -1.11 -7.41 -6.60
CA GLY A 7 -1.07 -8.46 -7.61
C GLY A 7 -0.40 -9.76 -7.16
N GLN A 8 -0.30 -10.70 -8.08
CA GLN A 8 0.37 -11.99 -7.89
C GLN A 8 1.69 -12.08 -8.69
N ASP A 9 1.96 -11.11 -9.57
CA ASP A 9 3.24 -10.97 -10.26
C ASP A 9 4.17 -10.08 -9.43
N ASP A 10 4.87 -10.71 -8.49
CA ASP A 10 5.80 -10.04 -7.58
C ASP A 10 6.96 -9.36 -8.32
N PHE A 11 7.38 -9.90 -9.46
CA PHE A 11 8.49 -9.35 -10.23
C PHE A 11 8.11 -8.01 -10.84
N SER A 12 7.00 -7.95 -11.58
CA SER A 12 6.52 -6.71 -12.19
C SER A 12 6.15 -5.66 -11.14
N LEU A 13 5.61 -6.10 -10.01
CA LEU A 13 5.32 -5.22 -8.87
C LEU A 13 6.61 -4.59 -8.33
N ARG A 14 7.65 -5.39 -8.04
CA ARG A 14 8.94 -4.88 -7.56
C ARG A 14 9.57 -3.91 -8.56
N GLN A 15 9.52 -4.22 -9.85
CA GLN A 15 9.99 -3.29 -10.88
C GLN A 15 9.24 -1.96 -10.86
N ALA A 16 7.92 -1.97 -10.66
CA ALA A 16 7.14 -0.74 -10.56
C ALA A 16 7.52 0.08 -9.31
N VAL A 17 7.75 -0.57 -8.17
CA VAL A 17 8.26 0.10 -6.96
C VAL A 17 9.62 0.75 -7.22
N GLU A 18 10.55 0.05 -7.87
CA GLU A 18 11.86 0.61 -8.20
C GLU A 18 11.74 1.79 -9.18
N ARG A 19 10.87 1.73 -10.19
CA ARG A 19 10.59 2.88 -11.06
C ARG A 19 10.08 4.09 -10.27
N ILE A 20 9.18 3.88 -9.31
CA ILE A 20 8.72 4.97 -8.43
C ILE A 20 9.90 5.54 -7.63
N LYS A 21 10.71 4.68 -6.98
CA LYS A 21 11.88 5.10 -6.22
C LYS A 21 12.86 5.93 -7.05
N THR A 22 13.19 5.49 -8.26
CA THR A 22 14.11 6.24 -9.15
C THR A 22 13.59 7.63 -9.52
N GLY A 23 12.28 7.83 -9.52
CA GLY A 23 11.67 9.15 -9.75
C GLY A 23 11.70 10.09 -8.56
N LEU A 24 12.07 9.62 -7.35
CA LEU A 24 12.03 10.42 -6.12
C LEU A 24 13.38 11.04 -5.73
N GLY A 25 14.47 10.63 -6.36
CA GLY A 25 15.80 11.23 -6.16
C GLY A 25 16.93 10.21 -6.15
N ALA A 26 18.10 10.65 -5.69
CA ALA A 26 19.28 9.80 -5.57
C ALA A 26 19.00 8.61 -4.62
N PRO A 27 19.38 7.37 -4.98
CA PRO A 27 19.09 6.18 -4.17
C PRO A 27 19.59 6.27 -2.72
N GLU A 28 20.78 6.85 -2.52
CA GLU A 28 21.40 7.03 -1.20
C GLU A 28 20.55 7.92 -0.28
N MET A 29 20.08 9.05 -0.82
CA MET A 29 19.21 9.98 -0.08
C MET A 29 17.83 9.39 0.16
N LEU A 30 17.29 8.66 -0.81
CA LEU A 30 15.99 8.03 -0.68
C LEU A 30 16.02 6.89 0.36
N ALA A 31 17.11 6.13 0.44
CA ALA A 31 17.26 5.06 1.43
C ALA A 31 17.11 5.57 2.87
N VAL A 32 17.73 6.71 3.20
CA VAL A 32 17.61 7.36 4.52
C VAL A 32 16.20 7.92 4.77
N ASN A 33 15.48 8.25 3.69
CA ASN A 33 14.12 8.81 3.73
C ASN A 33 13.01 7.79 3.48
N THR A 34 13.35 6.49 3.48
CA THR A 34 12.39 5.40 3.26
C THR A 34 12.06 4.71 4.58
N THR A 35 10.78 4.47 4.82
CA THR A 35 10.32 3.62 5.91
C THR A 35 9.42 2.53 5.35
N SER A 36 9.75 1.27 5.65
CA SER A 36 8.91 0.10 5.33
C SER A 36 8.20 -0.37 6.58
N LEU A 37 6.88 -0.57 6.48
CA LEU A 37 6.00 -0.95 7.57
C LEU A 37 5.22 -2.21 7.19
N ASP A 38 5.08 -3.14 8.13
CA ASP A 38 4.25 -4.33 7.97
C ASP A 38 2.88 -4.12 8.59
N SER A 39 1.83 -4.63 7.94
CA SER A 39 0.45 -4.33 8.31
C SER A 39 -0.05 -4.98 9.59
N GLU A 40 0.60 -6.04 10.11
CA GLU A 40 0.06 -6.89 11.18
C GLU A 40 -0.25 -6.11 12.48
N HIS A 41 0.61 -5.16 12.84
CA HIS A 41 0.45 -4.32 14.03
C HIS A 41 0.37 -2.82 13.72
N LEU A 42 0.32 -2.46 12.44
CA LEU A 42 0.30 -1.07 12.03
C LEU A 42 -1.02 -0.40 12.44
N THR A 43 -0.88 0.72 13.15
CA THR A 43 -2.02 1.59 13.49
C THR A 43 -2.08 2.78 12.53
N LEU A 44 -3.26 3.38 12.36
CA LEU A 44 -3.39 4.60 11.57
C LEU A 44 -2.55 5.75 12.14
N LYS A 45 -2.42 5.84 13.47
CA LYS A 45 -1.60 6.87 14.13
C LYS A 45 -0.12 6.74 13.75
N GLU A 46 0.40 5.52 13.75
CA GLU A 46 1.79 5.24 13.38
C GLU A 46 2.04 5.53 11.89
N LEU A 47 1.11 5.14 11.00
CA LEU A 47 1.20 5.49 9.59
C LEU A 47 1.25 7.01 9.39
N LYS A 48 0.34 7.75 10.04
CA LYS A 48 0.30 9.22 9.97
C LYS A 48 1.59 9.85 10.49
N GLY A 49 2.11 9.36 11.61
CA GLY A 49 3.38 9.85 12.19
C GLY A 49 4.54 9.69 11.22
N ASN A 50 4.66 8.51 10.60
CA ASN A 50 5.64 8.27 9.57
C ASN A 50 5.42 9.17 8.37
N CYS A 51 4.22 9.23 7.80
CA CYS A 51 3.95 10.06 6.63
C CYS A 51 4.11 11.58 6.87
N ASN A 52 4.02 12.06 8.12
CA ASN A 52 4.20 13.47 8.47
C ASN A 52 5.65 13.86 8.79
N THR A 53 6.57 12.90 8.85
CA THR A 53 7.97 13.21 9.15
C THR A 53 8.60 13.95 7.97
N SER A 54 9.32 15.05 8.22
CA SER A 54 10.01 15.78 7.15
C SER A 54 11.13 14.91 6.55
N PRO A 55 11.29 14.90 5.22
CA PRO A 55 12.48 14.29 4.62
C PRO A 55 13.75 15.01 5.07
N PHE A 56 14.82 14.24 5.27
CA PHE A 56 16.15 14.70 5.62
C PHE A 56 16.98 14.93 4.35
N LEU A 57 17.36 16.19 4.11
CA LEU A 57 18.20 16.64 2.99
C LEU A 57 17.75 16.13 1.61
N SER A 58 16.46 15.82 1.44
CA SER A 58 15.89 15.34 0.18
C SER A 58 14.52 15.96 -0.06
N SER A 59 14.04 15.86 -1.30
CA SER A 59 12.74 16.40 -1.71
C SER A 59 11.56 15.52 -1.30
N ALA A 60 11.79 14.25 -0.98
CA ALA A 60 10.73 13.27 -0.80
C ALA A 60 10.98 12.33 0.37
N ARG A 61 9.91 12.05 1.12
CA ARG A 61 9.84 10.96 2.10
C ARG A 61 9.03 9.81 1.51
N LEU A 62 9.58 8.60 1.54
CA LEU A 62 8.91 7.41 1.05
C LEU A 62 8.45 6.53 2.22
N VAL A 63 7.17 6.22 2.26
CA VAL A 63 6.59 5.26 3.21
C VAL A 63 5.99 4.11 2.39
N ILE A 64 6.42 2.89 2.68
CA ILE A 64 5.94 1.67 2.04
C ILE A 64 5.23 0.83 3.09
N VAL A 65 4.00 0.42 2.83
CA VAL A 65 3.23 -0.45 3.71
C VAL A 65 2.89 -1.74 2.99
N ASN A 66 3.31 -2.87 3.55
CA ASN A 66 3.02 -4.20 3.03
C ASN A 66 1.78 -4.78 3.71
N GLY A 67 0.82 -5.31 2.94
CA GLY A 67 -0.28 -6.13 3.44
C GLY A 67 -1.49 -5.37 3.99
N LEU A 68 -1.53 -4.04 3.87
CA LEU A 68 -2.58 -3.24 4.50
C LEU A 68 -3.97 -3.54 3.93
N LEU A 69 -4.11 -3.61 2.60
CA LEU A 69 -5.40 -3.89 1.98
C LEU A 69 -5.88 -5.29 2.32
N SER A 70 -4.97 -6.25 2.49
CA SER A 70 -5.29 -7.64 2.84
C SER A 70 -6.06 -7.75 4.16
N ARG A 71 -5.87 -6.82 5.12
CA ARG A 71 -6.66 -6.75 6.38
C ARG A 71 -8.15 -6.54 6.13
N PHE A 72 -8.50 -5.92 5.01
CA PHE A 72 -9.87 -5.52 4.66
C PHE A 72 -10.50 -6.44 3.62
N GLU A 73 -9.84 -7.51 3.18
CA GLU A 73 -10.42 -8.45 2.23
C GLU A 73 -11.69 -9.10 2.80
N PRO A 74 -12.83 -9.01 2.11
CA PRO A 74 -14.05 -9.66 2.56
C PRO A 74 -13.87 -11.19 2.51
N LYS A 75 -13.84 -11.83 3.69
CA LYS A 75 -13.75 -13.29 3.81
C LYS A 75 -15.04 -13.96 3.30
N PHE A 76 -15.05 -14.38 2.04
CA PHE A 76 -16.13 -15.22 1.50
C PHE A 76 -15.98 -16.66 1.99
N GLY A 77 -16.73 -17.04 3.03
CA GLY A 77 -17.02 -18.44 3.36
C GLY A 77 -15.94 -19.22 4.12
N ARG A 78 -16.34 -19.72 5.30
CA ARG A 78 -15.74 -20.80 6.13
C ARG A 78 -14.30 -21.24 5.80
N SER A 79 -13.31 -20.65 6.47
CA SER A 79 -12.11 -21.39 6.84
C SER A 79 -11.50 -20.91 8.15
N ARG A 80 -11.10 -21.91 8.94
CA ARG A 80 -10.51 -21.86 10.27
C ARG A 80 -9.03 -21.48 10.15
N SER A 81 -8.69 -20.20 10.27
CA SER A 81 -7.40 -19.73 10.80
C SER A 81 -7.45 -18.21 10.92
N GLY A 82 -6.96 -17.68 12.03
CA GLY A 82 -6.89 -16.23 12.28
C GLY A 82 -8.00 -15.75 13.22
N LYS A 83 -7.61 -15.64 14.49
CA LYS A 83 -8.33 -15.14 15.66
C LYS A 83 -8.63 -13.63 15.54
N HIS A 84 -9.24 -13.18 14.44
CA HIS A 84 -9.81 -11.84 14.30
C HIS A 84 -11.31 -11.98 14.20
N SER A 85 -11.98 -11.64 15.29
CA SER A 85 -13.43 -11.63 15.41
C SER A 85 -14.04 -10.64 14.40
N ILE A 86 -15.28 -10.90 13.97
CA ILE A 86 -16.05 -9.97 13.12
C ILE A 86 -16.14 -8.57 13.75
N THR A 87 -16.09 -8.50 15.09
CA THR A 87 -16.06 -7.26 15.88
C THR A 87 -14.76 -6.49 15.68
N GLU A 88 -13.59 -7.15 15.77
CA GLU A 88 -12.28 -6.51 15.56
C GLU A 88 -12.13 -5.98 14.13
N ALA A 89 -12.56 -6.73 13.11
CA ALA A 89 -12.51 -6.25 11.73
C ALA A 89 -13.39 -5.00 11.49
N LYS A 90 -14.51 -4.88 12.19
CA LYS A 90 -15.37 -3.68 12.14
C LYS A 90 -14.75 -2.49 12.90
N VAL A 91 -14.11 -2.73 14.04
CA VAL A 91 -13.40 -1.70 14.81
C VAL A 91 -12.22 -1.16 14.00
N GLU A 92 -11.44 -2.06 13.42
CA GLU A 92 -10.32 -1.75 12.52
C GLU A 92 -10.80 -0.97 11.29
N GLN A 93 -11.88 -1.38 10.62
CA GLN A 93 -12.52 -0.55 9.58
C GLN A 93 -12.88 0.86 10.09
N GLY A 94 -13.40 0.98 11.31
CA GLY A 94 -13.72 2.25 11.94
C GLY A 94 -12.51 3.16 12.13
N GLU A 95 -11.37 2.60 12.57
CA GLU A 95 -10.13 3.35 12.76
C GLU A 95 -9.54 3.85 11.44
N TRP A 96 -9.61 3.02 10.39
CA TRP A 96 -9.03 3.33 9.08
C TRP A 96 -9.92 4.23 8.20
N LYS A 97 -11.19 4.48 8.57
CA LYS A 97 -12.08 5.46 7.90
C LYS A 97 -11.52 6.88 7.80
N ALA A 98 -10.59 7.26 8.69
CA ALA A 98 -9.98 8.59 8.67
C ALA A 98 -8.75 8.67 7.76
N LEU A 99 -8.44 7.62 7.00
CA LEU A 99 -7.30 7.58 6.10
C LEU A 99 -7.52 8.40 4.83
N ASP A 100 -8.72 8.36 4.23
CA ASP A 100 -9.05 9.13 3.01
C ASP A 100 -8.82 10.64 3.22
N SER A 101 -9.28 11.13 4.37
CA SER A 101 -9.25 12.52 4.79
C SER A 101 -7.83 12.94 5.10
N TYR A 102 -7.05 12.02 5.67
CA TYR A 102 -5.63 12.24 5.89
C TYR A 102 -4.83 12.28 4.59
N ILE A 103 -5.07 11.39 3.63
CA ILE A 103 -4.33 11.38 2.36
C ILE A 103 -4.48 12.72 1.62
N LYS A 104 -5.66 13.34 1.70
CA LYS A 104 -5.92 14.68 1.13
C LYS A 104 -5.09 15.79 1.80
N GLN A 105 -4.68 15.60 3.05
CA GLN A 105 -3.91 16.56 3.85
C GLN A 105 -2.43 16.15 4.01
N MET A 106 -2.03 15.02 3.43
CA MET A 106 -0.68 14.49 3.57
C MET A 106 0.34 15.49 2.99
N PRO A 107 1.52 15.66 3.62
CA PRO A 107 2.54 16.57 3.10
C PRO A 107 2.84 16.30 1.63
N ALA A 108 3.02 17.37 0.85
CA ALA A 108 3.31 17.26 -0.58
C ALA A 108 4.63 16.52 -0.85
N THR A 109 5.55 16.55 0.12
CA THR A 109 6.84 15.84 0.10
C THR A 109 6.71 14.33 0.38
N THR A 110 5.54 13.84 0.83
CA THR A 110 5.37 12.44 1.19
C THR A 110 4.80 11.62 0.05
N VAL A 111 5.42 10.47 -0.18
CA VAL A 111 4.96 9.43 -1.08
C VAL A 111 4.65 8.18 -0.27
N LEU A 112 3.39 7.76 -0.28
CA LEU A 112 2.92 6.54 0.35
C LEU A 112 2.69 5.47 -0.73
N ILE A 113 3.24 4.28 -0.54
CA ILE A 113 3.03 3.11 -1.40
C ILE A 113 2.38 2.02 -0.55
N LEU A 114 1.19 1.58 -0.92
CA LEU A 114 0.56 0.37 -0.37
C LEU A 114 0.87 -0.78 -1.32
N ILE A 115 1.46 -1.84 -0.78
CA ILE A 115 1.82 -3.06 -1.51
C ILE A 115 1.02 -4.22 -0.93
N ASP A 116 0.27 -4.90 -1.79
CA ASP A 116 -0.50 -6.06 -1.40
C ASP A 116 -0.41 -7.17 -2.44
N SER A 117 -0.76 -8.38 -2.01
CA SER A 117 -0.84 -9.52 -2.93
C SER A 117 -2.15 -9.46 -3.74
N ARG A 118 -2.84 -10.60 -3.90
CA ARG A 118 -4.13 -10.62 -4.58
C ARG A 118 -5.21 -9.96 -3.71
N ILE A 119 -5.71 -8.82 -4.17
CA ILE A 119 -6.84 -8.09 -3.55
C ILE A 119 -8.06 -8.17 -4.47
N GLY A 120 -9.24 -8.33 -3.89
CA GLY A 120 -10.50 -8.33 -4.60
C GLY A 120 -11.01 -6.91 -4.86
N ASN A 121 -11.71 -6.70 -5.97
CA ASN A 121 -12.27 -5.38 -6.32
C ASN A 121 -13.34 -4.87 -5.33
N ARG A 122 -13.86 -5.75 -4.46
CA ARG A 122 -14.83 -5.42 -3.39
C ARG A 122 -14.18 -5.08 -2.05
N ASN A 123 -12.86 -4.95 -2.02
CA ASN A 123 -12.14 -4.53 -0.83
C ASN A 123 -12.55 -3.09 -0.47
N PRO A 124 -13.15 -2.86 0.71
CA PRO A 124 -13.70 -1.56 1.07
C PRO A 124 -12.61 -0.48 1.16
N LEU A 125 -11.43 -0.82 1.68
CA LEU A 125 -10.33 0.14 1.78
C LEU A 125 -9.77 0.48 0.40
N LEU A 126 -9.62 -0.51 -0.50
CA LEU A 126 -9.22 -0.23 -1.88
C LEU A 126 -10.22 0.71 -2.56
N MET A 127 -11.52 0.45 -2.43
CA MET A 127 -12.56 1.27 -3.06
C MET A 127 -12.55 2.72 -2.55
N GLU A 128 -12.32 2.90 -1.25
CA GLU A 128 -12.24 4.22 -0.61
C GLU A 128 -11.00 5.01 -1.06
N LEU A 129 -9.85 4.33 -1.19
CA LEU A 129 -8.58 4.98 -1.51
C LEU A 129 -8.31 5.14 -3.01
N SER A 130 -8.92 4.30 -3.86
CA SER A 130 -8.68 4.31 -5.31
C SER A 130 -8.85 5.68 -5.97
N PRO A 131 -9.86 6.50 -5.62
CA PRO A 131 -10.02 7.85 -6.20
C PRO A 131 -8.88 8.82 -5.85
N LEU A 132 -8.12 8.55 -4.78
CA LEU A 132 -7.04 9.39 -4.28
C LEU A 132 -5.64 8.84 -4.65
N ALA A 133 -5.60 7.69 -5.34
CA ALA A 133 -4.39 6.92 -5.55
C ALA A 133 -4.08 6.68 -7.03
N LYS A 134 -2.80 6.52 -7.33
CA LYS A 134 -2.35 5.86 -8.56
C LYS A 134 -2.39 4.35 -8.34
N VAL A 135 -3.40 3.69 -8.89
CA VAL A 135 -3.64 2.25 -8.70
C VAL A 135 -3.04 1.46 -9.86
N GLN A 136 -2.26 0.43 -9.55
CA GLN A 136 -1.66 -0.49 -10.51
C GLN A 136 -1.85 -1.94 -10.07
N ALA A 137 -2.46 -2.75 -10.94
CA ALA A 137 -2.68 -4.18 -10.70
C ALA A 137 -1.66 -5.03 -11.47
N PHE A 138 -1.09 -6.04 -10.81
CA PHE A 138 -0.07 -6.94 -11.33
C PHE A 138 -0.55 -8.41 -11.26
N PRO A 139 -1.59 -8.79 -12.02
CA PRO A 139 -2.05 -10.17 -12.05
C PRO A 139 -0.96 -11.09 -12.64
N LEU A 140 -0.93 -12.36 -12.23
CA LEU A 140 -0.06 -13.37 -12.84
C LEU A 140 -0.25 -13.38 -14.37
N LEU A 141 0.85 -13.17 -15.11
CA LEU A 141 0.87 -13.29 -16.55
C LEU A 141 0.53 -14.75 -16.93
N ARG A 142 -0.55 -14.95 -17.69
CA ARG A 142 -0.95 -16.27 -18.21
C ARG A 142 -0.97 -16.28 -19.73
N GLY A 143 -0.61 -17.41 -20.32
CA GLY A 143 -0.77 -17.67 -21.76
C GLY A 143 0.10 -16.77 -22.65
N LYS A 144 -0.54 -16.08 -23.61
CA LYS A 144 0.15 -15.26 -24.64
C LYS A 144 0.97 -14.11 -24.05
N ASN A 145 0.58 -13.56 -22.89
CA ASN A 145 1.27 -12.43 -22.26
C ASN A 145 2.65 -12.81 -21.68
N LEU A 146 2.90 -14.09 -21.39
CA LEU A 146 4.21 -14.55 -20.95
C LEU A 146 5.21 -14.61 -22.13
N ARG A 147 4.74 -14.94 -23.33
CA ARG A 147 5.59 -15.04 -24.54
C ARG A 147 6.06 -13.69 -25.08
N ALA A 148 5.37 -12.60 -24.74
CA ALA A 148 5.77 -11.25 -25.12
C ALA A 148 6.76 -10.62 -24.11
N TRP A 149 7.08 -11.32 -23.02
CA TRP A 149 7.91 -10.82 -21.92
C TRP A 149 9.36 -11.34 -21.97
N ILE A 150 9.60 -12.44 -22.70
CA ILE A 150 10.94 -12.98 -23.02
C ILE A 150 11.47 -12.25 -24.24
#